data_AF-A0A1B9XY65-F1
#
_entry.id   AF-A0A1B9XY65-F1
#
_cell.length_a   1.000
_cell.length_b   1.000
_cell.length_c   1.000
_cell.angle_alpha   90.00
_cell.angle_beta   90.00
_cell.angle_gamma   90.00
#
_symmetry.space_group_name_H-M   'P 1'
#
loop_
_entity.id
_entity.type
_entity.pdbx_description
1 polymer ?
#
loop_
_entity_poly.entity_id
_entity_poly.type
_entity_poly.pdbx_seq_one_letter_code
_entity_poly.pdbx_strand_id
1 'polypeptide(L)'
;MGENKDIEKLDAFTKKYIKEVKEESPSLDFTANLMTVLEKETVNIYKATPLISRKGWFFLGVILVASILFVSRGTSLSWMKMPTLQLDFSYHIQMPNLFEGITISNIMLFACFFFTLMIFGQIIMLKNHFTKHL
;
A
#
# COMPACT_ATOMS: atom_id res chain seq x y z
N MET A 1 -19.25 -50.11 -46.67
CA MET A 1 -18.61 -50.98 -45.66
C MET A 1 -17.07 -50.83 -45.63
N GLY A 2 -16.49 -49.75 -46.18
CA GLY A 2 -15.04 -49.52 -46.29
C GLY A 2 -14.45 -48.51 -45.29
N GLU A 3 -15.12 -47.37 -45.07
CA GLU A 3 -14.60 -46.26 -44.24
C GLU A 3 -14.19 -46.63 -42.81
N ASN A 4 -14.95 -47.52 -42.14
CA ASN A 4 -14.69 -47.85 -40.73
C ASN A 4 -13.36 -48.61 -40.52
N LYS A 5 -12.87 -49.30 -41.57
CA LYS A 5 -11.61 -50.04 -41.52
C LYS A 5 -10.38 -49.13 -41.55
N ASP A 6 -10.52 -47.91 -42.07
CA ASP A 6 -9.40 -46.98 -42.20
C ASP A 6 -9.21 -46.17 -40.91
N ILE A 7 -10.30 -45.89 -40.18
CA ILE A 7 -10.25 -45.30 -38.83
C ILE A 7 -9.57 -46.25 -37.83
N GLU A 8 -9.92 -47.54 -37.88
CA GLU A 8 -9.35 -48.56 -36.98
C GLU A 8 -7.86 -48.79 -37.24
N LYS A 9 -7.43 -48.74 -38.50
CA LYS A 9 -6.00 -48.75 -38.85
C LYS A 9 -5.28 -47.52 -38.30
N LEU A 10 -5.86 -46.33 -38.46
CA LEU A 10 -5.25 -45.09 -38.00
C LEU A 10 -5.09 -45.05 -36.47
N ASP A 11 -6.09 -45.56 -35.73
CA ASP A 11 -6.01 -45.73 -34.27
C ASP A 11 -4.92 -46.74 -33.89
N ALA A 12 -4.85 -47.89 -34.57
CA ALA A 12 -3.81 -48.89 -34.34
C ALA A 12 -2.39 -48.35 -34.62
N PHE A 13 -2.22 -47.53 -35.67
CA PHE A 13 -0.96 -46.85 -35.97
C PHE A 13 -0.59 -45.84 -34.88
N THR A 14 -1.54 -45.00 -34.45
CA THR A 14 -1.32 -43.99 -33.42
C THR A 14 -0.94 -44.64 -32.09
N LYS A 15 -1.65 -45.71 -31.70
CA LYS A 15 -1.41 -46.45 -30.47
C LYS A 15 -0.09 -47.20 -30.47
N LYS A 16 0.36 -47.69 -31.63
CA LYS A 16 1.69 -48.28 -31.80
C LYS A 16 2.78 -47.21 -31.64
N TYR A 17 2.60 -46.05 -32.29
CA TYR A 17 3.58 -44.97 -32.24
C TYR A 17 3.74 -44.41 -30.83
N ILE A 18 2.63 -44.15 -30.13
CA ILE A 18 2.66 -43.67 -28.73
C ILE A 18 3.33 -44.67 -27.79
N LYS A 19 3.19 -45.98 -28.03
CA LYS A 19 3.86 -47.03 -27.24
C LYS A 19 5.35 -47.17 -27.55
N GLU A 20 5.78 -46.86 -28.76
CA GLU A 20 7.19 -46.91 -29.18
C GLU A 20 7.97 -45.66 -28.76
N VAL A 21 7.28 -44.56 -28.47
CA VAL A 21 7.88 -43.38 -27.82
C VAL A 21 8.33 -43.79 -26.41
N LYS A 22 9.62 -43.67 -26.13
CA LYS A 22 10.16 -43.84 -24.78
C LYS A 22 9.50 -42.82 -23.85
N GLU A 23 9.08 -43.27 -22.68
CA GLU A 23 8.69 -42.36 -21.60
C GLU A 23 9.89 -41.48 -21.25
N GLU A 24 9.82 -40.21 -21.64
CA GLU A 24 10.76 -39.19 -21.21
C GLU A 24 10.42 -38.87 -19.76
N SER A 25 11.11 -39.51 -18.83
CA SER A 25 11.03 -39.14 -17.42
C SER A 25 11.75 -37.80 -17.26
N PRO A 26 11.17 -36.83 -16.51
CA PRO A 26 11.89 -35.62 -16.17
C PRO A 26 13.21 -35.98 -15.49
N SER A 27 14.23 -35.12 -15.63
CA SER A 27 15.50 -35.33 -14.95
C SER A 27 15.27 -35.46 -13.44
N LEU A 28 16.13 -36.21 -12.76
CA LEU A 28 16.05 -36.40 -11.30
C LEU A 28 16.03 -35.06 -10.56
N ASP A 29 16.71 -34.06 -11.11
CA ASP A 29 16.80 -32.70 -10.55
C ASP A 29 15.72 -31.73 -11.06
N PHE A 30 14.74 -32.20 -11.84
CA PHE A 30 13.70 -31.33 -12.41
C PHE A 30 12.96 -30.54 -11.34
N THR A 31 12.54 -31.21 -10.27
CA THR A 31 11.86 -30.57 -9.14
C THR A 31 12.76 -29.54 -8.45
N ALA A 32 14.04 -29.88 -8.24
CA ALA A 32 15.00 -28.96 -7.62
C ALA A 32 15.22 -27.71 -8.49
N ASN A 33 15.40 -27.89 -9.81
CA ASN A 33 15.56 -26.78 -10.75
C ASN A 33 14.31 -25.89 -10.78
N LEU A 34 13.10 -26.48 -10.83
CA LEU A 34 11.86 -25.71 -10.77
C LEU A 34 11.73 -24.91 -9.47
N MET A 35 12.06 -25.53 -8.32
CA MET A 35 11.99 -24.87 -7.02
C MET A 35 12.95 -23.68 -6.95
N THR A 36 14.17 -23.81 -7.47
CA THR A 36 15.14 -22.69 -7.49
C THR A 36 14.71 -21.51 -8.38
N VAL A 37 13.98 -21.78 -9.47
CA VAL A 37 13.44 -20.75 -10.36
C VAL A 37 12.25 -20.05 -9.69
N LEU A 38 11.33 -20.81 -9.09
CA LEU A 38 10.18 -20.28 -8.36
C LEU A 38 10.59 -19.48 -7.13
N GLU A 39 11.62 -19.91 -6.41
CA GLU A 39 12.14 -19.20 -5.24
C GLU A 39 12.75 -17.84 -5.63
N LYS A 40 13.46 -17.77 -6.77
CA LYS A 40 13.96 -16.48 -7.30
C LYS A 40 12.86 -15.53 -7.74
N GLU A 41 11.77 -16.03 -8.31
CA GLU A 41 10.63 -15.19 -8.72
C GLU A 41 9.81 -14.71 -7.51
N THR A 42 9.51 -15.59 -6.56
CA THR A 42 8.72 -15.27 -5.36
C THR A 42 9.37 -14.19 -4.48
N VAL A 43 10.70 -14.16 -4.40
CA VAL A 43 11.44 -13.11 -3.66
C VAL A 43 11.24 -11.71 -4.26
N ASN A 44 10.97 -11.59 -5.56
CA ASN A 44 10.65 -10.30 -6.18
C ASN A 44 9.17 -9.90 -6.01
N ILE A 45 8.27 -10.88 -5.90
CA ILE A 45 6.82 -10.64 -5.77
C ILE A 45 6.49 -10.15 -4.35
N TYR A 46 7.19 -10.63 -3.33
CA TYR A 46 6.95 -10.26 -1.93
C TYR A 46 7.78 -9.05 -1.45
N LYS A 47 7.90 -7.99 -2.26
CA LYS A 47 8.34 -6.70 -1.74
C LYS A 47 7.17 -6.05 -1.01
N ALA A 48 7.14 -6.20 0.31
CA ALA A 48 6.28 -5.44 1.21
C ALA A 48 6.57 -3.95 1.03
N THR A 49 5.91 -3.35 0.05
CA THR A 49 6.12 -1.96 -0.33
C THR A 49 5.36 -1.12 0.70
N PRO A 50 6.04 -0.31 1.52
CA PRO A 50 5.35 0.50 2.51
C PRO A 50 4.44 1.50 1.79
N LEU A 51 3.12 1.36 1.96
CA LEU A 51 2.09 2.15 1.27
C LEU A 51 2.21 3.66 1.49
N ILE A 52 2.77 4.07 2.63
CA ILE A 52 3.14 5.46 2.90
C ILE A 52 4.66 5.51 3.00
N SER A 53 5.27 6.20 2.05
CA SER A 53 6.70 6.52 2.10
C SER A 53 7.04 7.17 3.44
N ARG A 54 8.26 6.94 3.97
CA ARG A 54 8.74 7.58 5.22
C ARG A 54 8.53 9.11 5.21
N LYS A 55 8.57 9.73 4.03
CA LYS A 55 8.29 11.15 3.81
C LYS A 55 6.83 11.52 4.10
N GLY A 56 5.88 10.66 3.72
CA GLY A 56 4.45 10.87 3.98
C GLY A 56 4.11 10.85 5.46
N TRP A 57 4.73 9.95 6.23
CA TRP A 57 4.62 9.94 7.70
C TRP A 57 5.16 11.23 8.34
N PHE A 58 6.26 11.77 7.82
CA PHE A 58 6.81 13.03 8.30
C PHE A 58 5.87 14.21 8.04
N PHE A 59 5.35 14.34 6.81
CA PHE A 59 4.36 15.36 6.47
C PHE A 59 3.11 15.27 7.35
N LEU A 60 2.67 14.05 7.66
CA LEU A 60 1.55 13.79 8.54
C LEU A 60 1.80 14.27 9.98
N GLY A 61 2.99 13.96 10.52
CA GLY A 61 3.39 14.44 11.83
C GLY A 61 3.43 15.97 11.88
N VAL A 62 3.98 16.61 10.86
CA VAL A 62 4.04 18.07 10.76
C VAL A 62 2.65 18.69 10.71
N ILE A 63 1.73 18.15 9.91
CA ILE A 63 0.35 18.68 9.82
C ILE A 63 -0.39 18.54 11.15
N LEU A 64 -0.18 17.44 11.87
CA LEU A 64 -0.78 17.19 13.18
C LEU A 64 -0.25 18.19 14.21
N VAL A 65 1.07 18.35 14.28
CA VAL A 65 1.72 19.30 15.22
C VAL A 65 1.31 20.74 14.92
N ALA A 66 1.27 21.12 13.63
CA ALA A 66 0.83 22.45 13.22
C ALA A 66 -0.63 22.71 13.62
N SER A 67 -1.52 21.72 13.45
CA SER A 67 -2.92 21.82 13.85
C SER A 67 -3.08 21.98 15.37
N ILE A 68 -2.31 21.22 16.16
CA ILE A 68 -2.30 21.33 17.63
C ILE A 68 -1.83 22.72 18.08
N LEU A 69 -0.72 23.21 17.53
CA LEU A 69 -0.18 24.54 17.87
C LEU A 69 -1.12 25.67 17.45
N PHE A 70 -1.79 25.52 16.32
CA PHE A 70 -2.75 26.49 15.82
C PHE A 70 -4.01 26.57 16.70
N VAL A 71 -4.56 25.42 17.09
CA VAL A 71 -5.68 25.34 18.05
C VAL A 71 -5.27 25.94 19.40
N SER A 72 -4.06 25.63 19.87
CA SER A 72 -3.54 26.14 21.15
C SER A 72 -3.37 27.66 21.18
N ARG A 73 -3.18 28.33 20.03
CA ARG A 73 -3.12 29.81 19.97
C ARG A 73 -4.47 30.46 19.79
N GLY A 74 -5.42 29.77 19.14
CA GLY A 74 -6.75 30.31 18.82
C GLY A 74 -7.80 30.13 19.92
N THR A 75 -7.50 29.39 20.99
CA THR A 75 -8.48 29.13 22.05
C THR A 75 -7.94 29.45 23.44
N SER A 76 -8.52 30.48 24.06
CA SER A 76 -8.64 30.55 25.51
C SER A 76 -9.63 29.47 25.98
N LEU A 77 -9.30 28.19 25.76
CA LEU A 77 -10.12 27.06 26.18
C LEU A 77 -9.87 26.83 27.68
N SER A 78 -10.61 27.55 28.54
CA SER A 78 -10.46 27.46 30.01
C SER A 78 -10.78 26.08 30.60
N TRP A 79 -11.24 25.13 29.79
CA TRP A 79 -11.63 23.78 30.20
C TRP A 79 -10.59 22.70 29.92
N MET A 80 -9.55 22.98 29.14
CA MET A 80 -8.45 22.04 28.95
C MET A 80 -7.21 22.63 29.61
N LYS A 81 -7.09 22.41 30.93
CA LYS A 81 -5.82 22.59 31.66
C LYS A 81 -4.83 21.55 31.16
N MET A 82 -4.30 21.76 29.95
CA MET A 82 -3.11 21.06 29.49
C MET A 82 -2.00 21.41 30.48
N PRO A 83 -1.25 20.44 31.02
CA PRO A 83 -0.10 20.75 31.85
C PRO A 83 0.83 21.64 31.02
N THR A 84 1.27 22.73 31.61
CA THR A 84 2.20 23.68 30.99
C THR A 84 3.48 22.92 30.66
N LEU A 85 3.56 22.35 29.45
CA LEU A 85 4.80 21.92 28.87
C LEU A 85 5.61 23.19 28.67
N GLN A 86 6.48 23.48 29.63
CA GLN A 86 7.51 24.50 29.51
C GLN A 86 8.49 24.01 28.44
N LEU A 87 8.08 24.16 27.18
CA LEU A 87 8.97 24.03 26.04
C LEU A 87 9.77 25.32 25.97
N ASP A 88 10.82 25.37 26.78
CA ASP A 88 11.81 26.44 26.83
C ASP A 88 12.75 26.35 25.61
N PHE A 89 12.14 26.21 24.42
CA PHE A 89 12.84 26.24 23.13
C PHE A 89 12.68 27.63 22.53
N SER A 90 13.31 28.60 23.19
CA SER A 90 13.53 29.95 22.70
C SER A 90 14.57 29.95 21.56
N TYR A 91 14.21 29.36 20.42
CA TYR A 91 14.89 29.69 19.18
C TYR A 91 14.14 30.88 18.57
N HIS A 92 14.85 32.00 18.37
CA HIS A 92 14.37 33.23 17.78
C HIS A 92 13.91 33.03 16.32
N ILE A 93 12.81 32.32 16.12
CA ILE A 93 12.09 32.27 14.86
C ILE A 93 11.07 33.40 14.94
N GLN A 94 11.47 34.59 14.53
CA GLN A 94 10.51 35.64 14.17
C GLN A 94 9.73 35.11 12.98
N MET A 95 8.64 34.38 13.26
CA MET A 95 7.66 34.06 12.23
C MET A 95 7.11 35.40 11.76
N PRO A 96 7.30 35.76 10.47
CA PRO A 96 6.74 37.00 9.96
C PRO A 96 5.22 36.97 10.22
N ASN A 97 4.68 38.11 10.60
CA ASN A 97 3.29 38.30 11.03
C ASN A 97 2.26 38.15 9.89
N LEU A 98 2.47 37.18 9.00
CA LEU A 98 1.64 36.89 7.83
C LEU A 98 0.20 36.47 8.21
N PHE A 99 -0.05 36.16 9.48
CA PHE A 99 -1.35 35.74 10.00
C PHE A 99 -1.96 36.75 10.99
N GLU A 100 -1.32 37.90 11.23
CA GLU A 100 -1.70 38.84 12.30
C GLU A 100 -3.01 39.61 12.05
N GLY A 101 -3.69 39.37 10.93
CA GLY A 101 -5.02 39.90 10.63
C GLY A 101 -6.06 38.84 10.30
N ILE A 102 -5.72 37.55 10.37
CA ILE A 102 -6.62 36.47 9.96
C ILE A 102 -7.39 36.00 11.19
N THR A 103 -8.63 36.45 11.32
CA THR A 103 -9.59 35.93 12.29
C THR A 103 -10.22 34.65 11.74
N ILE A 104 -9.68 33.49 12.14
CA ILE A 104 -10.27 32.19 11.79
C ILE A 104 -11.55 31.99 12.60
N SER A 105 -12.68 31.87 11.90
CA SER A 105 -13.96 31.48 12.50
C SER A 105 -13.91 30.02 12.96
N ASN A 106 -14.58 29.71 14.07
CA ASN A 106 -14.72 28.34 14.60
C ASN A 106 -15.21 27.35 13.54
N ILE A 107 -16.11 27.78 12.65
CA ILE A 107 -16.63 26.96 11.54
C ILE A 107 -15.51 26.57 10.56
N MET A 108 -14.59 27.49 10.27
CA MET A 108 -13.46 27.23 9.38
C MET A 108 -12.45 26.26 10.01
N LEU A 109 -12.29 26.32 11.34
CA LEU A 109 -11.48 25.37 12.09
C LEU A 109 -12.09 23.96 12.04
N PHE A 110 -13.39 23.82 12.32
CA PHE A 110 -14.08 22.54 12.21
C PHE A 110 -14.02 22.00 10.78
N ALA A 111 -14.25 22.84 9.76
CA ALA A 111 -14.15 22.44 8.36
C ALA A 111 -12.75 21.90 8.02
N CYS A 112 -11.68 22.59 8.46
CA CYS A 112 -10.31 22.17 8.22
C CYS A 112 -9.99 20.84 8.93
N PHE A 113 -10.49 20.65 10.16
CA PHE A 113 -10.34 19.41 10.91
C PHE A 113 -11.04 18.22 10.22
N PHE A 114 -12.32 18.38 9.89
CA PHE A 114 -13.09 17.33 9.20
C PHE A 114 -12.53 17.03 7.80
N PHE A 115 -12.08 18.04 7.07
CA PHE A 115 -11.46 17.86 5.76
C PHE A 115 -10.17 17.03 5.86
N THR A 116 -9.35 17.32 6.86
CA THR A 116 -8.14 16.53 7.15
C THR A 116 -8.50 15.08 7.47
N LEU A 117 -9.50 14.86 8.33
CA LEU A 117 -10.01 13.52 8.70
C LEU A 117 -10.56 12.77 7.46
N MET A 118 -11.22 13.49 6.56
CA MET A 118 -11.75 12.92 5.33
C MET A 118 -10.64 12.47 4.38
N ILE A 119 -9.57 13.27 4.23
CA ILE A 119 -8.38 12.87 3.45
C ILE A 119 -7.76 11.60 4.03
N PHE A 120 -7.67 11.49 5.35
CA PHE A 120 -7.22 10.25 6.00
C PHE A 120 -8.10 9.04 5.66
N GLY A 121 -9.41 9.21 5.76
CA GLY A 121 -10.37 8.17 5.37
C GLY A 121 -10.21 7.75 3.90
N GLN A 122 -10.05 8.72 3.00
CA GLN A 122 -9.80 8.46 1.57
C GLN A 122 -8.51 7.68 1.34
N ILE A 123 -7.42 8.01 2.05
CA ILE A 123 -6.15 7.27 1.95
C ILE A 123 -6.32 5.82 2.44
N ILE A 124 -7.06 5.59 3.54
CA ILE A 124 -7.33 4.25 4.06
C ILE A 124 -8.21 3.44 3.11
N MET A 125 -9.25 4.04 2.55
CA MET A 125 -10.13 3.39 1.58
C MET A 125 -9.36 3.01 0.31
N LEU A 126 -8.55 3.93 -0.21
CA LEU A 126 -7.70 3.70 -1.37
C LEU A 126 -6.68 2.59 -1.09
N LYS A 127 -6.06 2.59 0.09
CA LYS A 127 -5.22 1.49 0.60
C LYS A 127 -5.97 0.16 0.56
N ASN A 128 -7.19 0.09 1.07
CA ASN A 128 -7.96 -1.15 1.12
C ASN A 128 -8.32 -1.67 -0.28
N HIS A 129 -8.61 -0.77 -1.22
CA HIS A 129 -8.89 -1.13 -2.61
C HIS A 129 -7.65 -1.71 -3.31
N PHE A 130 -6.50 -1.04 -3.22
CA PHE A 130 -5.27 -1.52 -3.85
C PHE A 130 -4.73 -2.81 -3.21
N THR A 131 -4.88 -3.02 -1.89
CA THR A 131 -4.49 -4.27 -1.23
C THR A 131 -5.42 -5.46 -1.58
N LYS A 132 -6.66 -5.21 -2.01
CA LYS A 132 -7.59 -6.29 -2.42
C LYS A 132 -7.47 -6.69 -3.88
N HIS A 133 -6.92 -5.81 -4.72
CA HIS A 133 -6.90 -5.97 -6.18
C HIS A 133 -5.48 -6.14 -6.75
N LEU A 134 -4.48 -6.39 -5.91
CA LEU A 134 -3.08 -6.64 -6.26
C LEU A 134 -2.57 -7.83 -5.45
#